data_AF-A0A9D9LQN5-F1
#
_entry.id   AF-A0A9D9LQN5-F1
#
_cell.length_a   1.000
_cell.length_b   1.000
_cell.length_c   1.000
_cell.angle_alpha   90.00
_cell.angle_beta   90.00
_cell.angle_gamma   90.00
#
_symmetry.space_group_name_H-M   'P 1'
#
loop_
_entity.id
_entity.type
_entity.pdbx_description
1 polymer ?
#
loop_
_entity_poly.entity_id
_entity_poly.type
_entity_poly.pdbx_seq_one_letter_code
_entity_poly.pdbx_strand_id
1 'polypeptide(L)'
;MDKSIERIDLLVERWLDGATTDAEERELQRLVAECGAELPARLGWLTTTFEGYGALAEERNPQPVKRQLRAQRPTMRLGQRIVAWSMAAAAAVVAMIVATTIDREPYCYINGVAVHDAQIAMNETRCFEHLAELDQTMQVLTLLEDFNLENNLESDY
;
A
#
# COMPACT_ATOMS: atom_id res chain seq x y z
N MET A 1 -35.86 -9.73 5.58
CA MET A 1 -35.09 -9.01 4.54
C MET A 1 -34.63 -7.66 5.04
N ASP A 2 -35.52 -6.73 5.38
CA ASP A 2 -35.17 -5.33 5.69
C ASP A 2 -34.14 -5.20 6.83
N LYS A 3 -34.42 -5.86 7.97
CA LYS A 3 -33.50 -5.93 9.11
C LYS A 3 -32.14 -6.59 8.78
N SER A 4 -32.10 -7.52 7.83
CA SER A 4 -30.85 -8.15 7.39
C SER A 4 -30.02 -7.19 6.55
N ILE A 5 -30.67 -6.39 5.69
CA ILE A 5 -30.01 -5.36 4.90
C ILE A 5 -29.48 -4.23 5.77
N GLU A 6 -30.26 -3.75 6.75
CA GLU A 6 -29.77 -2.77 7.74
C GLU A 6 -28.55 -3.28 8.51
N ARG A 7 -28.56 -4.57 8.89
CA ARG A 7 -27.42 -5.19 9.55
C ARG A 7 -26.20 -5.28 8.64
N ILE A 8 -26.40 -5.60 7.36
CA ILE A 8 -25.34 -5.60 6.35
C ILE A 8 -24.78 -4.18 6.20
N ASP A 9 -25.60 -3.15 6.04
CA ASP A 9 -25.14 -1.75 5.88
C ASP A 9 -24.25 -1.33 7.07
N LEU A 10 -24.68 -1.60 8.30
CA LEU A 10 -23.90 -1.26 9.50
C LEU A 10 -22.57 -2.04 9.60
N LEU A 11 -22.58 -3.32 9.21
CA LEU A 11 -21.36 -4.12 9.18
C LEU A 11 -20.41 -3.68 8.07
N VAL A 12 -20.94 -3.26 6.92
CA VAL A 12 -20.17 -2.78 5.77
C VAL A 12 -19.47 -1.48 6.09
N GLU A 13 -20.16 -0.51 6.69
CA GLU A 13 -19.54 0.75 7.12
C GLU A 13 -18.35 0.47 8.05
N ARG A 14 -18.55 -0.36 9.07
CA ARG A 14 -17.49 -0.68 10.02
C ARG A 14 -16.38 -1.56 9.41
N TRP A 15 -16.70 -2.39 8.43
CA TRP A 15 -15.72 -3.19 7.69
C TRP A 15 -14.84 -2.31 6.80
N LEU A 16 -15.43 -1.33 6.13
CA LEU A 16 -14.70 -0.33 5.35
C LEU A 16 -13.78 0.54 6.23
N ASP A 17 -14.20 0.82 7.47
CA ASP A 17 -13.36 1.49 8.48
C ASP A 17 -12.29 0.57 9.10
N GLY A 18 -12.27 -0.71 8.74
CA GLY A 18 -11.31 -1.70 9.27
C GLY A 18 -11.51 -2.02 10.76
N ALA A 19 -12.69 -1.74 11.30
CA ALA A 19 -13.02 -1.88 12.72
C ALA A 19 -13.88 -3.12 13.04
N THR A 20 -14.06 -4.02 12.07
CA THR A 20 -14.73 -5.31 12.26
C THR A 20 -13.81 -6.36 12.86
N THR A 21 -14.39 -7.22 13.68
CA THR A 21 -13.75 -8.45 14.16
C THR A 21 -13.98 -9.61 13.17
N ASP A 22 -13.16 -10.66 13.23
CA ASP A 22 -13.32 -11.87 12.40
C ASP A 22 -14.71 -12.52 12.50
N ALA A 23 -15.38 -12.39 13.65
CA ALA A 23 -16.73 -12.91 13.85
C ALA A 23 -17.75 -12.09 13.05
N GLU A 24 -17.57 -10.78 13.01
CA GLU A 24 -18.43 -9.83 12.30
C GLU A 24 -18.21 -9.91 10.78
N GLU A 25 -16.97 -10.14 10.33
CA GLU A 25 -16.69 -10.41 8.91
C GLU A 25 -17.34 -11.71 8.43
N ARG A 26 -17.30 -12.77 9.26
CA ARG A 26 -18.00 -14.02 8.97
C ARG A 26 -19.52 -13.86 8.98
N GLU A 27 -20.04 -13.03 9.89
CA GLU A 27 -21.46 -12.67 9.92
C GLU A 27 -21.86 -11.95 8.62
N LEU A 28 -21.08 -10.94 8.21
CA LEU A 28 -21.30 -10.18 6.99
C LEU A 28 -21.29 -11.07 5.74
N GLN A 29 -20.30 -11.95 5.60
CA GLN A 29 -20.22 -12.90 4.48
C GLN A 29 -21.45 -13.84 4.44
N ARG A 30 -21.88 -14.33 5.61
CA ARG A 30 -23.07 -15.18 5.70
C ARG A 30 -24.33 -14.43 5.27
N LEU A 31 -24.53 -13.22 5.77
CA LEU A 31 -25.71 -12.41 5.44
C LEU A 31 -25.75 -12.06 3.94
N VAL A 32 -24.60 -11.74 3.34
CA VAL A 32 -24.50 -11.49 1.89
C VAL A 32 -24.83 -12.74 1.08
N ALA A 33 -24.33 -13.91 1.50
CA ALA A 33 -24.63 -15.19 0.85
C ALA A 33 -26.11 -15.59 0.99
N GLU A 34 -26.74 -15.31 2.14
CA GLU A 34 -28.16 -15.54 2.39
C GLU A 34 -29.05 -14.64 1.53
N CYS A 35 -28.65 -13.38 1.29
CA CYS A 35 -29.39 -12.46 0.43
C CYS A 35 -29.21 -12.76 -1.07
N GLY A 36 -28.02 -13.18 -1.51
CA GLY A 36 -27.76 -13.56 -2.90
C GLY A 36 -28.24 -12.51 -3.92
N ALA A 37 -29.17 -12.89 -4.79
CA ALA A 37 -29.74 -12.03 -5.84
C ALA A 37 -30.72 -10.95 -5.33
N GLU A 38 -31.18 -11.05 -4.09
CA GLU A 38 -32.11 -10.10 -3.46
C GLU A 38 -31.37 -8.93 -2.79
N LEU A 39 -30.04 -8.93 -2.86
CA LEU A 39 -29.20 -7.88 -2.33
C LEU A 39 -29.40 -6.57 -3.14
N PRO A 40 -29.57 -5.40 -2.48
CA PRO A 40 -29.66 -4.12 -3.17
C PRO A 40 -28.47 -3.87 -4.09
N ALA A 41 -28.72 -3.27 -5.26
CA ALA A 41 -27.67 -3.02 -6.25
C ALA A 41 -26.45 -2.25 -5.70
N ARG A 42 -26.65 -1.34 -4.74
CA ARG A 42 -25.57 -0.58 -4.07
C ARG A 42 -24.59 -1.48 -3.31
N LEU A 43 -25.04 -2.66 -2.87
CA LEU A 43 -24.28 -3.65 -2.11
C LEU A 43 -23.81 -4.81 -2.99
N GLY A 44 -24.17 -4.84 -4.27
CA GLY A 44 -23.81 -5.91 -5.20
C GLY A 44 -22.31 -6.08 -5.42
N TRP A 45 -21.48 -5.10 -5.07
CA TRP A 45 -20.04 -5.25 -5.10
C TRP A 45 -19.51 -6.23 -4.02
N LEU A 46 -20.23 -6.39 -2.90
CA LEU A 46 -19.82 -7.28 -1.80
C LEU A 46 -19.77 -8.75 -2.23
N THR A 47 -20.70 -9.18 -3.08
CA THR A 47 -20.70 -10.56 -3.60
C THR A 47 -19.43 -10.81 -4.40
N THR A 48 -19.04 -9.87 -5.27
CA THR A 48 -17.84 -9.98 -6.10
C THR A 48 -16.57 -9.99 -5.24
N THR A 49 -16.51 -9.15 -4.21
CA THR A 49 -15.38 -9.09 -3.28
C THR A 49 -15.23 -10.39 -2.48
N PHE A 50 -16.32 -10.91 -1.90
CA PHE A 50 -16.26 -12.14 -1.10
C PHE A 50 -16.04 -13.40 -1.94
N GLU A 51 -16.59 -13.47 -3.16
CA GLU A 51 -16.26 -14.53 -4.12
C GLU A 51 -14.77 -14.53 -4.46
N GLY A 52 -14.17 -13.35 -4.65
CA GLY A 52 -12.73 -13.19 -4.87
C GLY A 52 -11.88 -13.69 -3.70
N TYR A 53 -12.26 -13.38 -2.46
CA TYR A 53 -11.56 -13.90 -1.28
C TYR A 53 -11.71 -15.41 -1.11
N GLY A 54 -12.88 -15.98 -1.44
CA GLY A 54 -13.09 -17.42 -1.44
C GLY A 54 -12.14 -18.16 -2.39
N ALA A 55 -12.00 -17.67 -3.62
CA ALA A 55 -11.08 -18.25 -4.62
C ALA A 55 -9.61 -18.20 -4.17
N LEU A 56 -9.18 -17.10 -3.55
CA LEU A 56 -7.82 -16.95 -3.02
C LEU A 56 -7.56 -17.83 -1.78
N ALA A 57 -8.58 -18.03 -0.94
CA ALA A 57 -8.49 -18.93 0.20
C ALA A 57 -8.34 -20.40 -0.24
N GLU A 58 -9.00 -20.79 -1.34
CA GLU A 58 -8.83 -22.11 -1.95
C GLU A 58 -7.42 -22.32 -2.54
N GLU A 59 -6.79 -21.28 -3.07
CA GLU A 59 -5.41 -21.36 -3.58
C GLU A 59 -4.37 -21.52 -2.45
N ARG A 60 -4.61 -20.92 -1.28
CA ARG A 60 -3.72 -21.02 -0.11
C ARG A 60 -3.86 -22.35 0.65
N ASN A 61 -4.91 -23.14 0.40
CA ASN A 61 -5.12 -24.44 1.02
C ASN A 61 -5.06 -25.56 -0.02
N PRO A 62 -3.89 -26.19 -0.25
CA PRO A 62 -3.76 -27.34 -1.13
C PRO A 62 -4.31 -28.59 -0.43
N GLN A 63 -5.61 -28.63 -0.16
CA GLN A 63 -6.27 -29.89 0.14
C GLN A 63 -6.30 -30.71 -1.16
N PRO A 64 -5.83 -31.97 -1.16
CA PRO A 64 -5.93 -32.82 -2.33
C PRO A 64 -7.40 -33.22 -2.52
N VAL A 65 -8.16 -32.39 -3.23
CA VAL A 65 -9.51 -32.76 -3.65
C VAL A 65 -9.37 -33.89 -4.66
N LYS A 66 -9.56 -35.13 -4.19
CA LYS A 66 -9.86 -36.29 -5.04
C LYS A 66 -11.22 -36.04 -5.70
N ARG A 67 -11.25 -35.16 -6.71
CA ARG A 67 -12.43 -34.92 -7.52
C ARG A 67 -12.56 -36.13 -8.44
N GLN A 68 -13.37 -37.10 -7.99
CA GLN A 68 -13.92 -38.10 -8.88
C GLN A 68 -14.68 -37.33 -9.97
N LEU A 69 -14.03 -37.18 -11.12
CA LEU A 69 -14.59 -36.58 -12.31
C LEU A 69 -15.73 -37.47 -12.79
N ARG A 70 -16.95 -37.20 -12.32
CA ARG A 70 -18.15 -37.62 -13.05
C ARG A 70 -18.10 -36.85 -14.37
N ALA A 71 -17.75 -37.56 -15.42
CA ALA A 71 -17.70 -37.07 -16.78
C ALA A 71 -19.07 -36.49 -17.17
N GLN A 72 -19.19 -35.16 -17.08
CA GLN A 72 -20.13 -34.42 -17.90
C GLN A 72 -19.30 -33.74 -18.98
N ARG A 73 -19.40 -34.26 -20.19
CA ARG A 73 -19.07 -33.49 -21.38
C ARG A 73 -20.12 -32.40 -21.50
N PRO A 74 -19.71 -31.14 -21.67
CA PRO A 74 -20.35 -30.35 -22.70
C PRO A 74 -19.32 -29.81 -23.68
N THR A 75 -19.75 -29.78 -24.92
CA THR A 75 -19.10 -29.20 -26.08
C THR A 75 -18.86 -27.71 -25.88
N MET A 76 -17.61 -27.24 -25.85
CA MET A 76 -17.32 -25.81 -26.00
C MET A 76 -15.93 -25.58 -26.59
N ARG A 77 -15.86 -25.51 -27.93
CA ARG A 77 -14.64 -25.15 -28.69
C ARG A 77 -14.41 -23.61 -28.78
N LEU A 78 -15.20 -22.80 -28.07
CA LEU A 78 -15.13 -21.33 -28.15
C LEU A 78 -14.49 -20.64 -26.94
N GLY A 79 -14.52 -21.27 -25.75
CA GLY A 79 -14.00 -20.66 -24.51
C GLY A 79 -12.47 -20.67 -24.36
N GLN A 80 -11.77 -21.58 -25.04
CA GLN A 80 -10.31 -21.70 -24.92
C GLN A 80 -9.55 -20.51 -25.53
N ARG A 81 -10.14 -19.79 -26.48
CA ARG A 81 -9.50 -18.62 -27.09
C ARG A 81 -9.58 -17.41 -26.17
N ILE A 82 -10.67 -17.21 -25.44
CA ILE A 82 -10.81 -16.05 -24.53
C ILE A 82 -9.88 -16.16 -23.32
N VAL A 83 -9.70 -17.36 -22.77
CA VAL A 83 -8.75 -17.61 -21.68
C VAL A 83 -7.31 -17.31 -22.10
N ALA A 84 -6.91 -17.69 -23.32
CA ALA A 84 -5.56 -17.44 -23.82
C ALA A 84 -5.23 -15.94 -24.00
N TRP A 85 -6.23 -15.09 -24.29
CA TRP A 85 -6.01 -13.65 -24.42
C TRP A 85 -5.96 -12.93 -23.06
N SER A 86 -6.63 -13.45 -22.04
CA SER A 86 -6.60 -12.88 -20.68
C SER A 86 -5.22 -12.95 -20.01
N MET A 87 -4.46 -14.01 -20.29
CA MET A 87 -3.13 -14.22 -19.69
C MET A 87 -2.05 -13.32 -20.31
N ALA A 88 -2.22 -12.90 -21.57
CA ALA A 88 -1.32 -11.97 -22.24
C ALA A 88 -1.48 -10.52 -21.73
N ALA A 89 -2.70 -10.11 -21.37
CA ALA A 89 -2.97 -8.74 -20.90
C ALA A 89 -2.36 -8.47 -19.51
N ALA A 90 -2.46 -9.43 -18.57
CA ALA A 90 -1.88 -9.27 -17.24
C ALA A 90 -0.34 -9.15 -17.27
N ALA A 91 0.32 -9.95 -18.12
CA ALA A 91 1.77 -9.87 -18.30
C ALA A 91 2.21 -8.52 -18.89
N ALA A 92 1.42 -7.94 -19.81
CA ALA A 92 1.71 -6.64 -20.41
C ALA A 92 1.62 -5.50 -19.39
N VAL A 93 0.63 -5.52 -18.48
CA VAL A 93 0.49 -4.50 -17.43
C VAL A 93 1.66 -4.58 -16.45
N VAL A 94 2.06 -5.78 -16.02
CA VAL A 94 3.22 -5.96 -15.15
C VAL A 94 4.51 -5.51 -15.85
N ALA A 95 4.71 -5.90 -17.11
CA ALA A 95 5.88 -5.48 -17.88
C ALA A 95 5.91 -3.96 -18.11
N MET A 96 4.77 -3.32 -18.33
CA MET A 96 4.65 -1.88 -18.48
C MET A 96 4.98 -1.14 -17.17
N ILE A 97 4.46 -1.60 -16.03
CA ILE A 97 4.80 -1.04 -14.72
C ILE A 97 6.30 -1.20 -14.45
N VAL A 98 6.85 -2.40 -14.64
CA VAL A 98 8.27 -2.68 -14.43
C VAL A 98 9.15 -1.82 -15.35
N ALA A 99 8.80 -1.70 -16.65
CA ALA A 99 9.51 -0.83 -17.58
C ALA A 99 9.52 0.63 -17.11
N THR A 100 8.39 1.16 -16.62
CA THR A 100 8.34 2.54 -16.09
C THR A 100 9.10 2.73 -14.78
N THR A 101 9.39 1.66 -14.04
CA THR A 101 10.19 1.74 -12.80
C THR A 101 11.69 1.59 -13.01
N ILE A 102 12.12 0.99 -14.13
CA ILE A 102 13.54 0.73 -14.42
C ILE A 102 14.26 1.99 -14.92
N ASP A 103 13.56 2.89 -15.62
CA ASP A 103 14.17 4.11 -16.20
C ASP A 103 14.20 5.31 -15.24
N ARG A 104 13.99 5.12 -13.93
CA ARG A 104 14.13 6.22 -12.97
C ARG A 104 15.60 6.52 -12.72
N GLU A 105 16.10 7.59 -13.32
CA GLU A 105 17.40 8.15 -12.96
C GLU A 105 17.47 8.36 -11.44
N PRO A 106 18.54 7.89 -10.77
CA PRO A 106 18.70 8.06 -9.33
C PRO A 106 18.84 9.56 -9.02
N TYR A 107 18.10 10.04 -8.02
CA TYR A 107 18.13 11.43 -7.61
C TYR A 107 19.50 11.80 -7.03
N CYS A 108 20.05 10.94 -6.15
CA CYS A 108 21.42 11.04 -5.68
C CYS A 108 21.94 9.70 -5.16
N TYR A 109 23.25 9.60 -4.95
CA TYR A 109 23.88 8.45 -4.30
C TYR A 109 24.29 8.81 -2.89
N ILE A 110 23.85 8.02 -1.92
CA ILE A 110 24.24 8.15 -0.51
C ILE A 110 25.04 6.90 -0.16
N ASN A 111 26.30 7.06 0.26
CA ASN A 111 27.21 5.95 0.59
C ASN A 111 27.32 4.88 -0.53
N GLY A 112 27.21 5.31 -1.79
CA GLY A 112 27.25 4.40 -2.96
C GLY A 112 25.94 3.65 -3.24
N VAL A 113 24.87 3.88 -2.46
CA VAL A 113 23.53 3.34 -2.71
C VAL A 113 22.70 4.37 -3.48
N ALA A 114 22.03 3.94 -4.55
CA ALA A 114 21.16 4.79 -5.36
C ALA A 114 19.87 5.11 -4.59
N VAL A 115 19.63 6.39 -4.33
CA VAL A 115 18.41 6.89 -3.67
C VAL A 115 17.54 7.57 -4.73
N HIS A 116 16.34 7.03 -4.93
CA HIS A 116 15.40 7.51 -5.95
C HIS A 116 14.31 8.42 -5.38
N ASP A 117 14.17 8.49 -4.05
CA ASP A 117 13.17 9.31 -3.39
C ASP A 117 13.80 10.62 -2.88
N ALA A 118 13.32 11.75 -3.42
CA ALA A 118 13.78 13.07 -3.04
C ALA A 118 13.54 13.38 -1.55
N GLN A 119 12.46 12.85 -0.96
CA GLN A 119 12.18 13.07 0.47
C GLN A 119 13.17 12.30 1.36
N ILE A 120 13.61 11.12 0.94
CA ILE A 120 14.64 10.35 1.66
C ILE A 120 15.98 11.08 1.59
N ALA A 121 16.35 11.59 0.41
CA ALA A 121 17.57 12.39 0.25
C ALA A 121 17.55 13.68 1.11
N MET A 122 16.40 14.36 1.18
CA MET A 122 16.23 15.58 1.97
C MET A 122 16.20 15.29 3.48
N ASN A 123 15.66 14.15 3.91
CA ASN A 123 15.62 13.80 5.33
C ASN A 123 17.00 13.42 5.87
N GLU A 124 17.86 12.77 5.08
CA GLU A 124 19.25 12.53 5.47
C GLU A 124 20.06 13.83 5.58
N THR A 125 19.78 14.81 4.71
CA THR A 125 20.47 16.10 4.72
C THR A 125 19.96 17.09 5.77
N ARG A 126 18.93 16.71 6.56
CA ARG A 126 18.43 17.50 7.70
C ARG A 126 19.51 17.79 8.76
N CYS A 127 20.56 16.98 8.82
CA CYS A 127 21.74 17.24 9.65
C CYS A 127 22.42 18.59 9.33
N PHE A 128 22.23 19.14 8.12
CA PHE A 128 22.78 20.44 7.73
C PHE A 128 22.04 21.65 8.33
N GLU A 129 20.81 21.49 8.84
CA GLU A 129 20.11 22.57 9.55
C GLU A 129 20.89 22.98 10.81
N HIS A 130 21.47 22.00 11.54
CA HIS A 130 22.31 22.27 12.70
C HIS A 130 23.68 22.88 12.35
N LEU A 131 24.17 22.75 11.11
CA LEU A 131 25.41 23.42 10.70
C LEU A 131 25.23 24.94 10.58
N ALA A 132 24.03 25.42 10.23
CA ALA A 132 23.73 26.85 10.20
C ALA A 132 23.69 27.46 11.61
N GLU A 133 23.23 26.70 12.61
CA GLU A 133 23.28 27.11 14.02
C GLU A 133 24.72 27.16 14.54
N LEU A 134 25.58 26.24 14.10
CA LEU A 134 27.01 26.25 14.45
C LEU A 134 27.74 27.48 13.88
N ASP A 135 27.42 27.92 12.66
CA ASP A 135 28.01 29.12 12.07
C ASP A 135 27.69 30.37 12.92
N GLN A 136 26.45 30.49 13.40
CA GLN A 136 26.07 31.58 14.31
C GLN A 136 26.83 31.53 15.65
N THR A 137 27.03 30.34 16.21
CA THR A 137 27.81 30.21 17.45
C THR A 137 29.28 30.58 17.26
N MET A 138 29.89 30.23 16.11
CA MET A 138 31.27 30.60 15.81
C MET A 138 31.42 32.11 15.64
N GLN A 139 30.48 32.79 15.00
CA GLN A 139 30.50 34.25 14.86
C GLN A 139 30.40 34.98 16.21
N VAL A 140 29.58 34.47 17.14
CA VAL A 140 29.48 35.05 18.49
C VAL A 140 30.77 34.83 19.28
N LEU A 141 31.40 33.66 19.14
CA LEU A 141 32.67 33.37 19.79
C LEU A 141 33.81 34.25 19.26
N THR A 142 33.87 34.49 17.94
CA THR A 142 34.87 35.40 17.36
C THR A 142 34.65 36.84 17.80
N LEU A 143 33.41 37.32 17.90
CA LEU A 143 33.11 38.66 18.41
C LEU A 143 33.48 38.80 19.89
N LEU A 144 33.27 37.75 20.69
CA LEU A 144 33.69 37.73 22.09
C LEU A 144 35.21 37.70 22.23
N GLU A 145 35.92 36.98 21.36
CA GLU A 145 37.38 36.94 21.34
C GLU A 145 37.97 38.30 20.96
N ASP A 146 37.42 38.96 19.94
CA ASP A 146 37.81 40.31 19.53
C ASP A 146 37.55 41.34 20.64
N PHE A 147 36.37 41.29 21.28
CA PHE A 147 36.04 42.19 22.40
C PHE A 147 36.94 41.96 23.61
N ASN A 148 37.29 40.71 23.91
CA ASN A 148 38.22 40.38 24.98
C ASN A 148 39.65 40.83 24.66
N LEU A 149 40.06 40.81 23.39
CA LEU A 149 41.36 41.31 22.95
C LEU A 149 41.43 42.84 23.08
N GLU A 150 40.38 43.56 22.70
CA GLU A 150 40.29 45.02 22.85
C GLU A 150 40.33 45.46 24.32
N ASN A 151 39.58 44.79 25.21
CA ASN A 151 39.58 45.12 26.63
C ASN A 151 40.89 44.75 27.36
N ASN A 152 41.63 43.74 26.89
CA ASN A 152 42.95 43.40 27.45
C ASN A 152 44.06 44.35 26.98
N LEU A 153 43.90 45.04 25.84
CA LEU A 153 44.86 46.02 25.34
C LEU A 153 44.72 47.41 26.01
N GLU A 154 43.55 47.73 26.58
CA GLU A 154 43.35 48.96 27.37
C GLU A 154 43.75 48.83 28.85
N SER A 155 44.05 47.61 29.34
CA SER A 155 44.39 47.36 30.75
C SER A 155 45.89 47.41 31.09
N ASP A 156 46.75 47.79 30.13
CA ASP A 156 48.23 47.78 30.30
C ASP A 156 48.87 49.19 30.22
N TYR A 157 48.10 50.25 30.50
CA TYR A 157 48.59 51.63 30.69
C TYR A 157 48.37 52.15 32.11
#